data_AF-A0A9D1W232-F1
#
_entry.id   AF-A0A9D1W232-F1
#
_cell.length_a   1.000
_cell.length_b   1.000
_cell.length_c   1.000
_cell.angle_alpha   90.00
_cell.angle_beta   90.00
_cell.angle_gamma   90.00
#
_symmetry.space_group_name_H-M   'P 1'
#
loop_
_entity.id
_entity.type
_entity.pdbx_description
1 polymer ?
#
loop_
_entity_poly.entity_id
_entity_poly.type
_entity_poly.pdbx_seq_one_letter_code
_entity_poly.pdbx_strand_id
1 'polypeptide(L)'
;MNDIKLRQLCFIFAAMLPVTRMIVYPATLAYHAGSDLLLSAALSLALEGLVVGLMLWLARRTRSTFFGLLAENFGDAAARIVYGLFALFFALSALLPLLEQRGFVMQVLYENVPPLICYAPFFGVCFFACTKGLRAVGRVADLSLPVFVLSYAVVILLALPQADFGALLPVVESGARVWRGFAAGPCWYTACLYPLFFLGHVRYERRAAAKVLGAYVAGAAVTLLFLAVFYAVFSDISILQHNSLAQISKYATAFSSLGRVDLLFIFALTLVLAFALCIPVQLSVHCAARALGCRPLLPAAVINAALLALTVFFNTSFREVQQFCTQRLWFVYAAFAYLVPVLALFLKRERPPHGGGSASHLLKRESPPQGAGRRPPLFSIFKKKESHAPCRGKRHGRRAPLLSIFKRKEAHKPQRGRRHGRRAPFLSIFKKKEAHAPQRGRGRTEKRARGRGRRHG
;
A
#
# COMPACT_ATOMS: atom_id res chain seq x y z
N MET A 1 12.56 -3.23 -23.61
CA MET A 1 13.58 -2.81 -22.63
C MET A 1 12.92 -2.04 -21.50
N ASN A 2 12.64 -2.68 -20.37
CA ASN A 2 11.97 -2.13 -19.17
C ASN A 2 12.68 -2.67 -17.92
N ASP A 3 13.99 -2.42 -17.85
CA ASP A 3 14.82 -3.15 -16.89
C ASP A 3 14.84 -2.41 -15.55
N ILE A 4 14.63 -3.15 -14.45
CA ILE A 4 14.77 -2.66 -13.08
C ILE A 4 16.15 -3.09 -12.56
N LYS A 5 16.86 -2.16 -11.89
CA LYS A 5 18.15 -2.49 -11.26
C LYS A 5 17.90 -3.29 -9.98
N LEU A 6 18.76 -4.27 -9.70
CA LEU A 6 18.68 -5.09 -8.47
C LEU A 6 18.58 -4.24 -7.18
N ARG A 7 19.32 -3.13 -7.12
CA ARG A 7 19.28 -2.19 -5.98
C ARG A 7 17.88 -1.62 -5.74
N GLN A 8 17.17 -1.26 -6.81
CA GLN A 8 15.83 -0.70 -6.72
C GLN A 8 14.84 -1.74 -6.18
N LEU A 9 15.02 -3.00 -6.55
CA LEU A 9 14.23 -4.10 -5.99
C LEU A 9 14.47 -4.24 -4.48
N CYS A 10 15.73 -4.21 -4.02
CA CYS A 10 16.05 -4.21 -2.59
C CYS A 10 15.37 -3.05 -1.84
N PHE A 11 15.31 -1.86 -2.43
CA PHE A 11 14.71 -0.70 -1.78
C PHE A 11 13.19 -0.79 -1.65
N ILE A 12 12.50 -1.39 -2.63
CA ILE A 12 11.06 -1.71 -2.52
C ILE A 12 10.82 -2.60 -1.29
N PHE A 13 11.63 -3.66 -1.15
CA PHE A 13 11.51 -4.60 -0.03
C PHE A 13 11.89 -3.97 1.32
N ALA A 14 12.89 -3.09 1.36
CA ALA A 14 13.38 -2.50 2.61
C ALA A 14 12.51 -1.35 3.14
N ALA A 15 11.94 -0.50 2.27
CA ALA A 15 11.24 0.73 2.69
C ALA A 15 9.76 0.78 2.33
N MET A 16 9.36 0.23 1.18
CA MET A 16 7.97 0.33 0.73
C MET A 16 7.09 -0.79 1.30
N LEU A 17 7.67 -1.93 1.68
CA LEU A 17 6.93 -2.98 2.39
C LEU A 17 6.55 -2.60 3.83
N PRO A 18 7.44 -2.05 4.66
CA PRO A 18 7.08 -1.79 6.04
C PRO A 18 6.05 -0.68 6.14
N VAL A 19 6.21 0.38 5.32
CA VAL A 19 5.35 1.58 5.40
C VAL A 19 3.88 1.28 5.12
N THR A 20 3.57 0.34 4.21
CA THR A 20 2.18 -0.04 3.89
C THR A 20 1.48 -0.77 5.04
N ARG A 21 2.23 -1.20 6.06
CA ARG A 21 1.74 -1.96 7.22
C ARG A 21 1.75 -1.13 8.50
N MET A 22 2.02 0.18 8.43
CA MET A 22 2.15 1.06 9.60
C MET A 22 0.88 1.84 9.94
N ILE A 23 -0.18 1.76 9.14
CA ILE A 23 -1.43 2.51 9.40
C ILE A 23 -2.43 1.68 10.21
N VAL A 24 -3.13 0.74 9.56
CA VAL A 24 -4.28 0.03 10.19
C VAL A 24 -3.90 -1.36 10.68
N TYR A 25 -2.88 -1.97 10.07
CA TYR A 25 -2.46 -3.33 10.38
C TYR A 25 -2.12 -3.54 11.88
N PRO A 26 -1.40 -2.64 12.58
CA PRO A 26 -1.05 -2.86 13.98
C PRO A 26 -2.26 -2.91 14.92
N ALA A 27 -3.24 -2.03 14.72
CA ALA A 27 -4.49 -2.05 15.48
C ALA A 27 -5.33 -3.30 15.19
N THR A 28 -5.35 -3.73 13.91
CA THR A 28 -6.06 -4.96 13.49
C THR A 28 -5.42 -6.20 14.11
N LEU A 29 -4.09 -6.26 14.12
CA LEU A 29 -3.37 -7.39 14.68
C LEU A 29 -3.50 -7.44 16.20
N ALA A 30 -3.46 -6.28 16.88
CA ALA A 30 -3.73 -6.21 18.31
C ALA A 30 -5.16 -6.67 18.66
N TYR A 31 -6.16 -6.35 17.82
CA TYR A 31 -7.53 -6.83 18.01
C TYR A 31 -7.65 -8.37 17.95
N HIS A 32 -6.86 -9.03 17.09
CA HIS A 32 -6.92 -10.48 16.92
C HIS A 32 -5.98 -11.27 17.84
N ALA A 33 -4.79 -10.72 18.11
CA ALA A 33 -3.70 -11.43 18.79
C ALA A 33 -3.36 -10.87 20.18
N GLY A 34 -3.76 -9.63 20.51
CA GLY A 34 -3.37 -8.98 21.77
C GLY A 34 -1.85 -8.90 21.93
N SER A 35 -1.34 -9.32 23.09
CA SER A 35 0.10 -9.38 23.38
C SER A 35 0.89 -10.29 22.43
N ASP A 36 0.23 -11.27 21.82
CA ASP A 36 0.83 -12.25 20.90
C ASP A 36 0.97 -11.74 19.44
N LEU A 37 0.74 -10.45 19.21
CA LEU A 37 0.79 -9.86 17.86
C LEU A 37 2.17 -10.01 17.21
N LEU A 38 3.26 -9.90 17.97
CA LEU A 38 4.61 -9.96 17.40
C LEU A 38 4.89 -11.34 16.80
N LEU A 39 4.47 -12.39 17.49
CA LEU A 39 4.63 -13.76 17.01
C LEU A 39 3.76 -14.00 15.77
N SER A 40 2.52 -13.50 15.78
CA SER A 40 1.60 -13.59 14.64
C SER A 40 2.14 -12.90 13.39
N ALA A 41 2.69 -11.68 13.56
CA ALA A 41 3.34 -10.94 12.48
C ALA A 41 4.62 -11.63 12.02
N ALA A 42 5.43 -12.16 12.95
CA ALA A 42 6.67 -12.86 12.62
C ALA A 42 6.40 -14.12 11.78
N LEU A 43 5.37 -14.91 12.12
CA LEU A 43 4.96 -16.07 11.32
C LEU A 43 4.50 -15.66 9.92
N SER A 44 3.72 -14.59 9.81
CA SER A 44 3.24 -14.08 8.52
C SER A 44 4.39 -13.54 7.64
N LEU A 45 5.34 -12.84 8.25
CA LEU A 45 6.57 -12.37 7.61
C LEU A 45 7.51 -13.53 7.26
N ALA A 46 7.58 -14.58 8.07
CA ALA A 46 8.36 -15.78 7.74
C ALA A 46 7.78 -16.48 6.50
N LEU A 47 6.45 -16.61 6.43
CA LEU A 47 5.77 -17.20 5.27
C LEU A 47 5.95 -16.33 4.01
N GLU A 48 5.78 -15.01 4.10
CA GLU A 48 6.06 -14.08 2.98
C GLU A 48 7.53 -14.21 2.54
N GLY A 49 8.47 -14.27 3.48
CA GLY A 49 9.90 -14.42 3.21
C GLY A 49 10.25 -15.74 2.51
N LEU A 50 9.59 -16.83 2.92
CA LEU A 50 9.73 -18.13 2.26
C LEU A 50 9.27 -18.05 0.80
N VAL A 51 8.08 -17.47 0.55
CA VAL A 51 7.56 -17.32 -0.81
C VAL A 51 8.43 -16.40 -1.66
N VAL A 52 8.89 -15.27 -1.12
CA VAL A 52 9.86 -14.40 -1.80
C VAL A 52 11.15 -15.16 -2.12
N GLY A 53 11.66 -15.96 -1.19
CA GLY A 53 12.82 -16.82 -1.40
C GLY A 53 12.63 -17.83 -2.53
N LEU A 54 11.46 -18.49 -2.57
CA LEU A 54 11.07 -19.41 -3.64
C LEU A 54 10.97 -18.69 -5.00
N MET A 55 10.41 -17.48 -5.03
CA MET A 55 10.30 -16.69 -6.27
C MET A 55 11.67 -16.22 -6.77
N LEU A 56 12.57 -15.83 -5.86
CA LEU A 56 13.95 -15.49 -6.23
C LEU A 56 14.74 -16.72 -6.71
N TRP A 57 14.45 -17.90 -6.15
CA TRP A 57 15.00 -19.16 -6.63
C TRP A 57 14.51 -19.50 -8.05
N LEU A 58 13.22 -19.29 -8.34
CA LEU A 58 12.67 -19.40 -9.69
C LEU A 58 13.34 -18.39 -10.64
N ALA A 59 13.49 -17.14 -10.19
CA ALA A 59 14.06 -16.07 -10.99
C ALA A 59 15.55 -16.26 -11.34
N ARG A 60 16.27 -17.05 -10.55
CA ARG A 60 17.64 -17.47 -10.89
C ARG A 60 17.69 -18.51 -12.01
N ARG A 61 16.62 -19.29 -12.18
CA ARG A 61 16.58 -20.44 -13.10
C ARG A 61 15.90 -20.14 -14.44
N THR A 62 15.14 -19.05 -14.52
CA THR A 62 14.39 -18.67 -15.72
C THR A 62 14.70 -17.22 -16.11
N ARG A 63 14.86 -16.96 -17.41
CA ARG A 63 14.95 -15.59 -17.97
C ARG A 63 13.67 -15.12 -18.68
N SER A 64 12.75 -16.02 -18.99
CA SER A 64 11.44 -15.68 -19.56
C SER A 64 10.62 -14.85 -18.58
N THR A 65 9.79 -13.95 -19.11
CA THR A 65 8.80 -13.23 -18.29
C THR A 65 7.74 -14.20 -17.78
N PHE A 66 7.03 -13.85 -16.69
CA PHE A 66 5.94 -14.68 -16.19
C PHE A 66 4.86 -14.94 -17.25
N PHE A 67 4.60 -13.96 -18.12
CA PHE A 67 3.72 -14.12 -19.29
C PHE A 67 4.26 -15.17 -20.26
N GLY A 68 5.55 -15.11 -20.58
CA GLY A 68 6.21 -16.09 -21.46
C GLY A 68 6.12 -17.51 -20.89
N LEU A 69 6.41 -17.68 -19.60
CA LEU A 69 6.28 -18.97 -18.91
C LEU A 69 4.87 -19.56 -19.02
N LEU A 70 3.84 -18.73 -18.86
CA LEU A 70 2.44 -19.19 -18.99
C LEU A 70 2.10 -19.51 -20.45
N ALA A 71 2.52 -18.66 -21.39
CA ALA A 71 2.22 -18.83 -22.81
C ALA A 71 2.88 -20.10 -23.40
N GLU A 72 4.08 -20.44 -22.94
CA GLU A 72 4.80 -21.64 -23.36
C GLU A 72 4.16 -22.93 -22.81
N ASN A 73 3.61 -22.90 -21.59
CA ASN A 73 3.03 -24.09 -20.95
C ASN A 73 1.55 -24.31 -21.29
N PHE A 74 0.76 -23.24 -21.37
CA PHE A 74 -0.70 -23.31 -21.52
C PHE A 74 -1.23 -22.61 -22.78
N GLY A 75 -0.37 -21.97 -23.57
CA GLY A 75 -0.75 -21.18 -24.73
C GLY A 75 -1.07 -19.71 -24.41
N ASP A 76 -1.06 -18.88 -25.46
CA ASP A 76 -1.24 -17.42 -25.34
C ASP A 76 -2.61 -17.02 -24.79
N ALA A 77 -3.68 -17.75 -25.15
CA ALA A 77 -5.03 -17.48 -24.68
C ALA A 77 -5.16 -17.68 -23.16
N ALA A 78 -4.64 -18.79 -22.63
CA ALA A 78 -4.65 -19.07 -21.19
C ALA A 78 -3.80 -18.05 -20.41
N ALA A 79 -2.63 -17.67 -20.96
CA ALA A 79 -1.77 -16.65 -20.34
C ALA A 79 -2.47 -15.29 -20.21
N ARG A 80 -3.24 -14.87 -21.22
CA ARG A 80 -4.03 -13.63 -21.18
C ARG A 80 -5.13 -13.68 -20.12
N ILE A 81 -5.83 -14.80 -19.98
CA ILE A 81 -6.87 -14.98 -18.95
C ILE A 81 -6.27 -14.85 -17.55
N VAL A 82 -5.17 -15.56 -17.29
CA VAL A 82 -4.46 -15.51 -16.01
C VAL A 82 -3.97 -14.09 -15.69
N TYR A 83 -3.42 -13.39 -16.68
CA TYR A 83 -3.02 -11.99 -16.52
C TYR A 83 -4.22 -11.05 -16.27
N GLY A 84 -5.37 -11.31 -16.88
CA GLY A 84 -6.62 -10.59 -16.59
C GLY A 84 -7.08 -10.76 -15.15
N LEU A 85 -7.02 -11.99 -14.63
CA LEU A 85 -7.30 -12.31 -13.23
C LEU A 85 -6.33 -11.59 -12.28
N PHE A 86 -5.03 -11.60 -12.59
CA PHE A 86 -4.03 -10.86 -11.82
C PHE A 86 -4.25 -9.34 -11.86
N ALA A 87 -4.70 -8.79 -12.98
CA ALA A 87 -5.02 -7.37 -13.07
C ALA A 87 -6.13 -7.00 -12.08
N LEU A 88 -7.20 -7.80 -12.02
CA LEU A 88 -8.30 -7.61 -11.07
C LEU A 88 -7.83 -7.81 -9.63
N PHE A 89 -7.03 -8.85 -9.37
CA PHE A 89 -6.48 -9.12 -8.05
C PHE A 89 -5.61 -7.96 -7.54
N PHE A 90 -4.71 -7.42 -8.36
CA PHE A 90 -3.87 -6.30 -7.95
C PHE A 90 -4.66 -5.00 -7.74
N ALA A 91 -5.73 -4.77 -8.52
CA ALA A 91 -6.65 -3.67 -8.28
C ALA A 91 -7.37 -3.83 -6.93
N LEU A 92 -7.83 -5.04 -6.62
CA LEU A 92 -8.44 -5.38 -5.33
C LEU A 92 -7.43 -5.27 -4.18
N SER A 93 -6.18 -5.70 -4.36
CA SER A 93 -5.13 -5.56 -3.35
C SER A 93 -4.71 -4.11 -3.12
N ALA A 94 -4.88 -3.23 -4.11
CA ALA A 94 -4.62 -1.80 -3.96
C ALA A 94 -5.77 -1.09 -3.23
N LEU A 95 -7.01 -1.60 -3.33
CA LEU A 95 -8.20 -0.92 -2.79
C LEU A 95 -8.12 -0.70 -1.28
N LEU A 96 -7.79 -1.74 -0.50
CA LEU A 96 -7.74 -1.62 0.96
C LEU A 96 -6.66 -0.61 1.42
N PRO A 97 -5.38 -0.72 1.00
CA PRO A 97 -4.36 0.27 1.32
C PRO A 97 -4.70 1.70 0.84
N LEU A 98 -5.38 1.86 -0.31
CA LEU A 98 -5.84 3.18 -0.78
C LEU A 98 -6.88 3.80 0.15
N LEU A 99 -7.82 2.99 0.65
CA LEU A 99 -8.81 3.46 1.62
C LEU A 99 -8.18 3.78 2.98
N GLU A 100 -7.20 2.98 3.42
CA GLU A 100 -6.41 3.22 4.64
C GLU A 100 -5.67 4.56 4.55
N GLN A 101 -4.92 4.78 3.47
CA GLN A 101 -4.17 6.02 3.29
C GLN A 101 -5.11 7.23 3.17
N ARG A 102 -6.23 7.10 2.45
CA ARG A 102 -7.23 8.16 2.38
C ARG A 102 -7.80 8.48 3.77
N GLY A 103 -8.17 7.47 4.55
CA GLY A 103 -8.66 7.63 5.91
C GLY A 103 -7.65 8.35 6.79
N PHE A 104 -6.38 7.95 6.70
CA PHE A 104 -5.27 8.59 7.39
C PHE A 104 -5.13 10.08 7.02
N VAL A 105 -5.11 10.43 5.73
CA VAL A 105 -4.99 11.82 5.27
C VAL A 105 -6.16 12.67 5.76
N MET A 106 -7.39 12.16 5.69
CA MET A 106 -8.59 12.89 6.11
C MET A 106 -8.72 13.02 7.63
N GLN A 107 -8.22 12.07 8.40
CA GLN A 107 -8.33 12.12 9.87
C GLN A 107 -7.16 12.85 10.53
N VAL A 108 -5.98 12.84 9.90
CA VAL A 108 -4.76 13.39 10.49
C VAL A 108 -4.37 14.73 9.88
N LEU A 109 -4.57 14.92 8.56
CA LEU A 109 -4.10 16.11 7.85
C LEU A 109 -5.24 17.09 7.51
N TYR A 110 -6.44 16.60 7.16
CA TYR A 110 -7.53 17.45 6.66
C TYR A 110 -8.92 17.02 7.16
N GLU A 111 -9.45 17.71 8.17
CA GLU A 111 -10.77 17.35 8.74
C GLU A 111 -11.97 17.75 7.87
N ASN A 112 -11.87 18.81 7.05
CA ASN A 112 -13.05 19.44 6.42
C ASN A 112 -13.03 19.51 4.88
N VAL A 113 -12.15 18.78 4.19
CA VAL A 113 -12.00 18.86 2.73
C VAL A 113 -12.73 17.69 2.03
N PRO A 114 -13.49 17.91 0.94
CA PRO A 114 -14.09 16.81 0.20
C PRO A 114 -13.06 15.76 -0.26
N PRO A 115 -13.29 14.44 -0.04
CA PRO A 115 -12.31 13.39 -0.34
C PRO A 115 -11.84 13.38 -1.80
N LEU A 116 -12.73 13.71 -2.74
CA LEU A 116 -12.41 13.75 -4.16
C LEU A 116 -11.33 14.78 -4.48
N ILE A 117 -11.40 15.97 -3.88
CA ILE A 117 -10.46 17.07 -4.15
C ILE A 117 -9.09 16.75 -3.54
N CYS A 118 -9.08 16.20 -2.33
CA CYS A 118 -7.85 15.86 -1.62
C CYS A 118 -7.09 14.70 -2.30
N TYR A 119 -7.82 13.71 -2.84
CA TYR A 119 -7.22 12.47 -3.34
C TYR A 119 -7.12 12.36 -4.87
N ALA A 120 -7.80 13.21 -5.64
CA ALA A 120 -7.63 13.25 -7.10
C ALA A 120 -6.18 13.51 -7.57
N PRO A 121 -5.38 14.39 -6.92
CA PRO A 121 -3.98 14.58 -7.29
C PRO A 121 -3.15 13.30 -7.17
N PHE A 122 -3.40 12.48 -6.15
CA PHE A 122 -2.76 11.18 -5.98
C PHE A 122 -3.03 10.27 -7.19
N PHE A 123 -4.28 10.16 -7.63
CA PHE A 123 -4.63 9.38 -8.82
C PHE A 123 -4.06 9.96 -10.11
N GLY A 124 -3.89 11.28 -10.21
CA GLY A 124 -3.17 11.91 -11.32
C GLY A 124 -1.70 11.48 -11.39
N VAL A 125 -1.00 11.48 -10.25
CA VAL A 125 0.38 10.99 -10.15
C VAL A 125 0.45 9.49 -10.43
N CYS A 126 -0.49 8.71 -9.89
CA CYS A 126 -0.55 7.26 -10.09
C CYS A 126 -0.79 6.92 -11.57
N PHE A 127 -1.72 7.62 -12.24
CA PHE A 127 -1.95 7.50 -13.68
C PHE A 127 -0.68 7.79 -14.48
N PHE A 128 -0.01 8.92 -14.20
CA PHE A 128 1.26 9.24 -14.85
C PHE A 128 2.31 8.15 -14.63
N ALA A 129 2.45 7.66 -13.40
CA ALA A 129 3.37 6.59 -13.05
C ALA A 129 3.06 5.29 -13.81
N CYS A 130 1.79 4.94 -13.99
CA CYS A 130 1.34 3.79 -14.76
C CYS A 130 1.72 3.87 -16.24
N THR A 131 1.65 5.05 -16.86
CA THR A 131 2.04 5.21 -18.27
C THR A 131 3.53 5.00 -18.53
N LYS A 132 4.38 5.26 -17.52
CA LYS A 132 5.84 5.10 -17.60
C LYS A 132 6.31 3.66 -17.33
N GLY A 133 5.42 2.78 -16.88
CA GLY A 133 5.70 1.37 -16.60
C GLY A 133 6.65 1.14 -15.42
N LEU A 134 7.23 -0.06 -15.37
CA LEU A 134 8.02 -0.57 -14.24
C LEU A 134 9.27 0.27 -13.89
N ARG A 135 9.81 1.06 -14.84
CA ARG A 135 10.94 1.98 -14.59
C ARG A 135 10.61 3.13 -13.64
N ALA A 136 9.34 3.52 -13.55
CA ALA A 136 8.91 4.53 -12.60
C ALA A 136 9.02 4.00 -11.16
N VAL A 137 8.60 2.76 -10.92
CA VAL A 137 8.69 2.09 -9.61
C VAL A 137 10.11 2.16 -9.05
N GLY A 138 11.11 1.76 -9.85
CA GLY A 138 12.49 1.72 -9.38
C GLY A 138 13.07 3.08 -9.02
N ARG A 139 12.70 4.14 -9.76
CA ARG A 139 13.15 5.52 -9.46
C ARG A 139 12.49 6.08 -8.21
N VAL A 140 11.22 5.74 -8.00
CA VAL A 140 10.49 6.13 -6.81
C VAL A 140 11.04 5.42 -5.58
N ALA A 141 11.46 4.14 -5.71
CA ALA A 141 12.12 3.39 -4.64
C ALA A 141 13.50 3.98 -4.25
N ASP A 142 14.30 4.44 -5.23
CA ASP A 142 15.57 5.14 -4.95
C ASP A 142 15.33 6.44 -4.16
N LEU A 143 14.24 7.17 -4.43
CA LEU A 143 13.87 8.40 -3.71
C LEU A 143 13.28 8.11 -2.31
N SER A 144 12.49 7.05 -2.19
CA SER A 144 11.71 6.78 -0.98
C SER A 144 12.55 6.23 0.17
N LEU A 145 13.62 5.48 -0.11
CA LEU A 145 14.46 4.85 0.91
C LEU A 145 15.08 5.85 1.92
N PRO A 146 15.82 6.90 1.51
CA PRO A 146 16.43 7.81 2.47
C PRO A 146 15.40 8.57 3.30
N VAL A 147 14.30 8.98 2.67
CA VAL A 147 13.18 9.66 3.34
C VAL A 147 12.55 8.73 4.37
N PHE A 148 12.34 7.46 4.01
CA PHE A 148 11.81 6.45 4.91
C PHE A 148 12.73 6.21 6.11
N VAL A 149 14.02 5.93 5.88
CA VAL A 149 14.98 5.64 6.96
C VAL A 149 15.07 6.79 7.95
N LEU A 150 15.22 8.02 7.46
CA LEU A 150 15.31 9.21 8.32
C LEU A 150 14.01 9.40 9.13
N SER A 151 12.87 9.40 8.45
CA SER A 151 11.59 9.71 9.11
C SER A 151 11.17 8.61 10.07
N TYR A 152 11.38 7.34 9.70
CA TYR A 152 11.11 6.19 10.54
C TYR A 152 11.99 6.21 11.80
N ALA A 153 13.30 6.46 11.64
CA ALA A 153 14.22 6.52 12.77
C ALA A 153 13.78 7.58 13.78
N VAL A 154 13.44 8.79 13.30
CA VAL A 154 12.97 9.86 14.19
C VAL A 154 11.65 9.49 14.88
N VAL A 155 10.66 8.96 14.16
CA VAL A 155 9.37 8.57 14.75
C VAL A 155 9.55 7.50 15.83
N ILE A 156 10.40 6.49 15.61
CA ILE A 156 10.70 5.48 16.62
C ILE A 156 11.44 6.07 17.80
N LEU A 157 12.48 6.89 17.58
CA LEU A 157 13.23 7.53 18.67
C LEU A 157 12.34 8.40 19.56
N LEU A 158 11.32 9.04 19.01
CA LEU A 158 10.35 9.83 19.77
C LEU A 158 9.35 8.96 20.55
N ALA A 159 9.05 7.76 20.06
CA ALA A 159 8.12 6.84 20.71
C ALA A 159 8.77 6.00 21.82
N LEU A 160 10.06 5.67 21.70
CA LEU A 160 10.78 4.80 22.65
C LEU A 160 10.68 5.23 24.12
N PRO A 161 10.77 6.52 24.50
CA PRO A 161 10.69 6.94 25.90
C PRO A 161 9.33 6.65 26.57
N GLN A 162 8.28 6.43 25.76
CA GLN A 162 6.92 6.18 26.24
C GLN A 162 6.54 4.69 26.17
N ALA A 163 7.43 3.84 25.66
CA ALA A 163 7.15 2.43 25.42
C ALA A 163 7.40 1.60 26.69
N ASP A 164 6.35 0.99 27.22
CA ASP A 164 6.47 -0.04 28.25
C ASP A 164 6.53 -1.43 27.61
N PHE A 165 7.74 -1.96 27.43
CA PHE A 165 7.95 -3.29 26.86
C PHE A 165 7.47 -4.42 27.79
N GLY A 166 7.17 -4.13 29.06
CA GLY A 166 6.51 -5.08 29.96
C GLY A 166 5.13 -5.51 29.45
N ALA A 167 4.43 -4.66 28.69
CA ALA A 167 3.14 -4.97 28.10
C ALA A 167 3.19 -6.10 27.06
N LEU A 168 4.37 -6.40 26.48
CA LEU A 168 4.54 -7.51 25.54
C LEU A 168 4.59 -8.88 26.23
N LEU A 169 4.64 -8.90 27.57
CA LEU A 169 4.58 -10.11 28.37
C LEU A 169 3.14 -10.36 28.86
N PRO A 170 2.69 -11.63 28.94
CA PRO A 170 3.41 -12.85 28.62
C PRO A 170 3.49 -13.15 27.12
N VAL A 171 4.61 -13.77 26.70
CA VAL A 171 4.80 -14.28 25.34
C VAL A 171 4.01 -15.58 25.20
N VAL A 172 3.02 -15.60 24.30
CA VAL A 172 2.08 -16.71 24.07
C VAL A 172 1.12 -16.89 25.24
N GLU A 173 0.20 -15.94 25.40
CA GLU A 173 -0.93 -16.09 26.33
C GLU A 173 -1.87 -17.21 25.85
N SER A 174 -2.08 -17.32 24.52
CA SER A 174 -2.83 -18.43 23.93
C SER A 174 -2.41 -18.67 22.48
N GLY A 175 -1.94 -19.89 22.19
CA GLY A 175 -1.58 -20.28 20.82
C GLY A 175 -2.73 -20.09 19.80
N ALA A 176 -3.99 -20.13 20.23
CA ALA A 176 -5.13 -19.86 19.36
C ALA A 176 -5.21 -18.40 18.89
N ARG A 177 -4.79 -17.43 19.71
CA ARG A 177 -4.75 -16.00 19.35
C ARG A 177 -3.69 -15.74 18.29
N VAL A 178 -2.55 -16.43 18.38
CA VAL A 178 -1.48 -16.38 17.37
C VAL A 178 -2.00 -16.77 15.99
N TRP A 179 -2.74 -17.88 15.91
CA TRP A 179 -3.30 -18.37 14.65
C TRP A 179 -4.38 -17.43 14.09
N ARG A 180 -5.19 -16.80 14.93
CA ARG A 180 -6.19 -15.81 14.49
C ARG A 180 -5.53 -14.57 13.90
N GLY A 181 -4.48 -14.05 14.54
CA GLY A 181 -3.69 -12.93 14.01
C GLY A 181 -3.04 -13.27 12.68
N PHE A 182 -2.44 -14.46 12.57
CA PHE A 182 -1.85 -14.96 11.32
C PHE A 182 -2.88 -15.09 10.19
N ALA A 183 -4.06 -15.65 10.47
CA ALA A 183 -5.11 -15.86 9.47
C ALA A 183 -5.77 -14.54 8.99
N ALA A 184 -5.77 -13.49 9.82
CA ALA A 184 -6.33 -12.18 9.46
C ALA A 184 -5.37 -11.32 8.61
N GLY A 185 -4.07 -11.62 8.63
CA GLY A 185 -3.02 -10.86 7.95
C GLY A 185 -2.94 -10.91 6.40
N PRO A 186 -3.39 -11.95 5.66
CA PRO A 186 -3.02 -12.16 4.26
C PRO A 186 -3.21 -10.97 3.30
N CYS A 187 -4.20 -10.11 3.52
CA CYS A 187 -4.44 -8.95 2.67
C CYS A 187 -3.33 -7.87 2.73
N TRP A 188 -2.50 -7.84 3.78
CA TRP A 188 -1.33 -6.96 3.88
C TRP A 188 -0.02 -7.62 3.39
N TYR A 189 -0.05 -8.90 3.02
CA TYR A 189 1.11 -9.69 2.60
C TYR A 189 1.12 -10.02 1.10
N THR A 190 0.42 -9.24 0.27
CA THR A 190 0.33 -9.47 -1.19
C THR A 190 1.61 -9.14 -1.96
N ALA A 191 2.55 -8.43 -1.34
CA ALA A 191 3.76 -7.98 -1.97
C ALA A 191 4.81 -9.09 -2.21
N CYS A 192 4.59 -10.28 -1.63
CA CYS A 192 5.28 -11.52 -1.99
C CYS A 192 5.21 -11.83 -3.50
N LEU A 193 4.21 -11.31 -4.21
CA LEU A 193 4.03 -11.52 -5.66
C LEU A 193 4.91 -10.62 -6.53
N TYR A 194 5.42 -9.52 -5.99
CA TYR A 194 6.16 -8.53 -6.79
C TYR A 194 7.38 -9.13 -7.52
N PRO A 195 8.21 -10.01 -6.91
CA PRO A 195 9.32 -10.65 -7.60
C PRO A 195 8.89 -11.47 -8.81
N LEU A 196 7.71 -12.08 -8.79
CA LEU A 196 7.19 -12.88 -9.90
C LEU A 196 6.91 -12.02 -11.14
N PHE A 197 6.39 -10.81 -10.95
CA PHE A 197 6.12 -9.87 -12.04
C PHE A 197 7.36 -9.09 -12.49
N PHE A 198 8.41 -9.05 -11.68
CA PHE A 198 9.72 -8.54 -12.08
C PHE A 198 10.58 -9.59 -12.81
N LEU A 199 10.07 -10.82 -12.97
CA LEU A 199 10.74 -11.87 -13.73
C LEU A 199 10.98 -11.45 -15.20
N GLY A 200 12.17 -11.75 -15.71
CA GLY A 200 12.61 -11.35 -17.06
C GLY A 200 12.98 -9.87 -17.21
N HIS A 201 12.68 -9.03 -16.21
CA HIS A 201 12.99 -7.59 -16.21
C HIS A 201 14.20 -7.22 -15.35
N VAL A 202 14.70 -8.17 -14.53
CA VAL A 202 15.87 -8.01 -13.68
C VAL A 202 16.93 -9.05 -14.05
N ARG A 203 18.17 -8.61 -14.23
CA ARG A 203 19.31 -9.53 -14.40
C ARG A 203 19.69 -10.09 -13.03
N TYR A 204 19.36 -11.36 -12.79
CA TYR A 204 19.70 -12.05 -11.55
C TYR A 204 21.13 -12.59 -11.61
N GLU A 205 21.99 -12.03 -10.76
CA GLU A 205 23.34 -12.54 -10.50
C GLU A 205 23.34 -13.58 -9.38
N ARG A 206 24.43 -14.36 -9.24
CA ARG A 206 24.56 -15.43 -8.23
C ARG A 206 24.31 -14.92 -6.80
N ARG A 207 24.72 -13.68 -6.48
CA ARG A 207 24.49 -13.02 -5.17
C ARG A 207 23.22 -12.16 -5.10
N ALA A 208 22.43 -12.07 -6.18
CA ALA A 208 21.28 -11.17 -6.24
C ALA A 208 20.16 -11.56 -5.26
N ALA A 209 19.80 -12.85 -5.18
CA ALA A 209 18.73 -13.26 -4.26
C ALA A 209 19.11 -13.06 -2.79
N ALA A 210 20.38 -13.25 -2.41
CA ALA A 210 20.83 -13.01 -1.04
C ALA A 210 20.69 -11.52 -0.66
N LYS A 211 20.99 -10.60 -1.59
CA LYS A 211 20.80 -9.16 -1.39
C LYS A 211 19.32 -8.78 -1.24
N VAL A 212 18.45 -9.36 -2.07
CA VAL A 212 16.99 -9.07 -2.00
C VAL A 212 16.39 -9.66 -0.74
N LEU A 213 16.75 -10.90 -0.38
CA LEU A 213 16.29 -11.54 0.84
C LEU A 213 16.81 -10.82 2.09
N GLY A 214 18.07 -10.36 2.09
CA GLY A 214 18.60 -9.52 3.16
C GLY A 214 17.84 -8.20 3.32
N ALA A 215 17.50 -7.54 2.20
CA ALA A 215 16.68 -6.34 2.22
C ALA A 215 15.25 -6.60 2.72
N TYR A 216 14.67 -7.75 2.38
CA TYR A 216 13.38 -8.20 2.91
C TYR A 216 13.44 -8.42 4.42
N VAL A 217 14.46 -9.14 4.91
CA VAL A 217 14.65 -9.37 6.36
C VAL A 217 14.81 -8.05 7.11
N ALA A 218 15.54 -7.09 6.54
CA ALA A 218 15.65 -5.75 7.12
C ALA A 218 14.28 -5.05 7.20
N GLY A 219 13.48 -5.07 6.13
CA GLY A 219 12.12 -4.53 6.13
C GLY A 219 11.18 -5.24 7.11
N ALA A 220 11.28 -6.57 7.22
CA ALA A 220 10.53 -7.36 8.18
C ALA A 220 10.90 -6.99 9.63
N ALA A 221 12.19 -6.83 9.93
CA ALA A 221 12.67 -6.40 11.24
C ALA A 221 12.18 -4.99 11.59
N VAL A 222 12.19 -4.05 10.63
CA VAL A 222 11.64 -2.71 10.78
C VAL A 222 10.13 -2.77 11.08
N THR A 223 9.39 -3.63 10.39
CA THR A 223 7.94 -3.81 10.64
C THR A 223 7.69 -4.35 12.05
N LEU A 224 8.45 -5.37 12.47
CA LEU A 224 8.34 -5.95 13.81
C LEU A 224 8.71 -4.95 14.91
N LEU A 225 9.76 -4.16 14.70
CA LEU A 225 10.15 -3.09 15.63
C LEU A 225 9.01 -2.07 15.80
N PHE A 226 8.40 -1.64 14.69
CA PHE A 226 7.26 -0.72 14.74
C PHE A 226 6.09 -1.31 15.52
N LEU A 227 5.73 -2.57 15.26
CA LEU A 227 4.67 -3.27 15.98
C LEU A 227 4.97 -3.39 17.48
N ALA A 228 6.24 -3.68 17.84
CA ALA A 228 6.66 -3.81 19.23
C ALA A 228 6.53 -2.49 19.98
N VAL A 229 7.03 -1.40 19.38
CA VAL A 229 6.93 -0.05 19.97
C VAL A 229 5.46 0.41 20.02
N PHE A 230 4.67 0.16 18.98
CA PHE A 230 3.25 0.51 18.96
C PHE A 230 2.50 -0.15 20.13
N TYR A 231 2.66 -1.46 20.32
CA TYR A 231 1.97 -2.14 21.41
C TYR A 231 2.53 -1.80 22.78
N ALA A 232 3.83 -1.59 22.90
CA ALA A 232 4.44 -1.14 24.16
C ALA A 232 3.94 0.25 24.60
N VAL A 233 3.60 1.13 23.65
CA VAL A 233 3.03 2.46 23.96
C VAL A 233 1.54 2.38 24.30
N PHE A 234 0.76 1.56 23.59
CA PHE A 234 -0.71 1.61 23.68
C PHE A 234 -1.35 0.47 24.47
N SER A 235 -0.69 -0.68 24.58
CA SER A 235 -1.18 -1.91 25.22
C SER A 235 -2.67 -2.17 24.90
N ASP A 236 -3.54 -2.27 25.89
CA ASP A 236 -4.98 -2.53 25.74
C ASP A 236 -5.74 -1.49 24.90
N ILE A 237 -5.23 -0.26 24.79
CA ILE A 237 -5.87 0.83 24.02
C ILE A 237 -5.49 0.74 22.53
N SER A 238 -4.57 -0.14 22.16
CA SER A 238 -4.07 -0.31 20.78
C SER A 238 -5.18 -0.55 19.76
N ILE A 239 -6.28 -1.23 20.13
CA ILE A 239 -7.44 -1.50 19.26
C ILE A 239 -8.19 -0.24 18.81
N LEU A 240 -8.08 0.86 19.57
CA LEU A 240 -8.74 2.13 19.24
C LEU A 240 -7.91 2.96 18.26
N GLN A 241 -6.60 2.69 18.15
CA GLN A 241 -5.65 3.51 17.41
C GLN A 241 -5.50 3.06 15.95
N HIS A 242 -6.55 3.25 15.16
CA HIS A 242 -6.60 2.86 13.73
C HIS A 242 -5.55 3.57 12.86
N ASN A 243 -5.05 4.74 13.28
CA ASN A 243 -3.96 5.45 12.60
C ASN A 243 -2.67 5.34 13.41
N SER A 244 -2.11 4.14 13.54
CA SER A 244 -0.97 3.89 14.43
C SER A 244 0.23 4.80 14.12
N LEU A 245 0.48 5.07 12.84
CA LEU A 245 1.58 5.93 12.40
C LEU A 245 1.52 7.37 12.97
N ALA A 246 0.32 7.95 13.11
CA ALA A 246 0.17 9.34 13.58
C ALA A 246 0.08 9.46 15.10
N GLN A 247 -0.30 8.37 15.77
CA GLN A 247 -0.56 8.35 17.21
C GLN A 247 0.68 7.93 18.00
N ILE A 248 1.57 7.11 17.42
CA ILE A 248 2.75 6.57 18.10
C ILE A 248 3.72 7.65 18.62
N SER A 249 3.83 8.79 17.92
CA SER A 249 4.68 9.92 18.33
C SER A 249 3.96 11.00 19.13
N LYS A 250 2.63 10.88 19.33
CA LYS A 250 1.81 11.93 19.96
C LYS A 250 2.18 12.16 21.43
N TYR A 251 2.66 11.13 22.11
CA TYR A 251 3.01 11.17 23.53
C TYR A 251 4.45 11.61 23.80
N ALA A 252 5.22 11.96 22.76
CA ALA A 252 6.56 12.48 22.93
C ALA A 252 6.52 13.88 23.58
N THR A 253 6.75 13.93 24.89
CA THR A 253 6.79 15.18 25.67
C THR A 253 8.02 16.06 25.36
N ALA A 254 9.00 15.53 24.62
CA ALA A 254 10.27 16.18 24.30
C ALA A 254 10.14 17.52 23.54
N PHE A 255 8.98 17.81 22.94
CA PHE A 255 8.76 19.02 22.12
C PHE A 255 7.55 19.85 22.52
N SER A 256 7.08 19.78 23.77
CA SER A 256 5.97 20.63 24.24
C SER A 256 6.18 22.12 23.97
N SER A 257 7.44 22.57 23.85
CA SER A 257 7.81 23.96 23.54
C SER A 257 7.97 24.29 22.04
N LEU A 258 8.16 23.29 21.16
CA LEU A 258 8.40 23.46 19.71
C LEU A 258 7.20 23.08 18.83
N GLY A 259 6.09 22.64 19.44
CA GLY A 259 4.91 22.14 18.73
C GLY A 259 5.08 20.71 18.21
N ARG A 260 4.12 20.25 17.40
CA ARG A 260 4.11 18.88 16.83
C ARG A 260 5.10 18.71 15.67
N VAL A 261 6.40 18.75 15.99
CA VAL A 261 7.50 18.53 15.02
C VAL A 261 7.44 17.12 14.42
N ASP A 262 6.85 16.15 15.15
CA ASP A 262 6.62 14.78 14.70
C ASP A 262 5.80 14.72 13.39
N LEU A 263 4.89 15.67 13.16
CA LEU A 263 4.05 15.71 11.97
C LEU A 263 4.85 15.87 10.68
N LEU A 264 6.02 16.52 10.70
CA LEU A 264 6.87 16.66 9.52
C LEU A 264 7.38 15.29 9.03
N PHE A 265 7.80 14.44 9.97
CA PHE A 265 8.27 13.09 9.67
C PHE A 265 7.11 12.15 9.30
N ILE A 266 5.95 12.30 9.95
CA ILE A 266 4.74 11.57 9.56
C ILE A 266 4.31 11.95 8.14
N PHE A 267 4.37 13.23 7.76
CA PHE A 267 4.06 13.68 6.40
C PHE A 267 5.04 13.09 5.38
N ALA A 268 6.33 13.06 5.70
CA ALA A 268 7.35 12.42 4.88
C ALA A 268 7.10 10.91 4.70
N LEU A 269 6.73 10.18 5.76
CA LEU A 269 6.34 8.76 5.68
C LEU A 269 5.06 8.56 4.87
N THR A 270 4.10 9.48 4.97
CA THR A 270 2.86 9.44 4.19
C THR A 270 3.14 9.61 2.69
N LEU A 271 4.14 10.41 2.33
CA LEU A 271 4.60 10.56 0.95
C LEU A 271 5.29 9.27 0.44
N VAL A 272 6.10 8.62 1.27
CA VAL A 272 6.66 7.28 0.97
C VAL A 272 5.54 6.25 0.77
N LEU A 273 4.50 6.28 1.60
CA LEU A 273 3.36 5.41 1.47
C LEU A 273 2.59 5.64 0.16
N ALA A 274 2.33 6.90 -0.21
CA ALA A 274 1.68 7.23 -1.48
C ALA A 274 2.39 6.57 -2.67
N PHE A 275 3.72 6.63 -2.65
CA PHE A 275 4.56 6.00 -3.65
C PHE A 275 4.51 4.47 -3.61
N ALA A 276 4.46 3.86 -2.42
CA ALA A 276 4.30 2.42 -2.28
C ALA A 276 2.94 1.94 -2.85
N LEU A 277 1.87 2.72 -2.67
CA LEU A 277 0.53 2.37 -3.20
C LEU A 277 0.44 2.43 -4.72
N CYS A 278 1.34 3.14 -5.39
CA CYS A 278 1.38 3.17 -6.84
C CYS A 278 1.82 1.82 -7.44
N ILE A 279 2.60 1.01 -6.69
CA ILE A 279 3.14 -0.26 -7.16
C ILE A 279 2.05 -1.28 -7.53
N PRO A 280 1.11 -1.66 -6.63
CA PRO A 280 0.08 -2.62 -6.97
C PRO A 280 -0.82 -2.12 -8.11
N VAL A 281 -1.11 -0.81 -8.17
CA VAL A 281 -1.87 -0.22 -9.29
C VAL A 281 -1.10 -0.34 -10.61
N GLN A 282 0.21 -0.06 -10.61
CA GLN A 282 1.06 -0.21 -11.79
C GLN A 282 1.16 -1.67 -12.26
N LEU A 283 1.24 -2.63 -11.34
CA LEU A 283 1.23 -4.06 -11.66
C LEU A 283 -0.12 -4.48 -12.24
N SER A 284 -1.24 -3.98 -11.71
CA SER A 284 -2.58 -4.20 -12.26
C SER A 284 -2.67 -3.69 -13.71
N VAL A 285 -2.20 -2.47 -13.98
CA VAL A 285 -2.19 -1.88 -15.32
C VAL A 285 -1.28 -2.66 -16.27
N HIS A 286 -0.11 -3.09 -15.80
CA HIS A 286 0.80 -3.92 -16.60
C HIS A 286 0.14 -5.23 -17.01
N CYS A 287 -0.57 -5.87 -16.07
CA CYS A 287 -1.28 -7.11 -16.33
C CYS A 287 -2.44 -6.92 -17.31
N ALA A 288 -3.25 -5.87 -17.12
CA ALA A 288 -4.37 -5.53 -17.99
C ALA A 288 -3.92 -5.17 -19.41
N ALA A 289 -2.85 -4.37 -19.54
CA ALA A 289 -2.29 -4.01 -20.83
C ALA A 289 -1.80 -5.25 -21.60
N ARG A 290 -1.21 -6.22 -20.90
CA ARG A 290 -0.74 -7.46 -21.51
C ARG A 290 -1.88 -8.42 -21.87
N ALA A 291 -2.91 -8.52 -21.03
CA ALA A 291 -4.10 -9.33 -21.31
C ALA A 291 -4.89 -8.80 -22.53
N LEU A 292 -5.04 -7.47 -22.64
CA LEU A 292 -5.80 -6.82 -23.71
C LEU A 292 -4.97 -6.54 -24.99
N GLY A 293 -3.65 -6.72 -24.95
CA GLY A 293 -2.76 -6.37 -26.06
C GLY A 293 -2.73 -4.87 -26.41
N CYS A 294 -3.16 -4.01 -25.49
CA CYS A 294 -3.35 -2.57 -25.71
C CYS A 294 -2.18 -1.74 -25.16
N ARG A 295 -2.07 -0.49 -25.64
CA ARG A 295 -1.15 0.49 -25.05
C ARG A 295 -1.52 0.74 -23.58
N PRO A 296 -0.54 0.98 -22.68
CA PRO A 296 -0.79 1.09 -21.24
C PRO A 296 -1.65 2.31 -20.83
N LEU A 297 -1.86 3.28 -21.73
CA LEU A 297 -2.62 4.50 -21.46
C LEU A 297 -4.11 4.22 -21.13
N LEU A 298 -4.76 3.38 -21.94
CA LEU A 298 -6.17 3.00 -21.75
C LEU A 298 -6.41 2.24 -20.43
N PRO A 299 -5.72 1.11 -20.15
CA PRO A 299 -5.91 0.40 -18.89
C PRO A 299 -5.47 1.24 -17.69
N ALA A 300 -4.46 2.11 -17.82
CA ALA A 300 -4.12 3.06 -16.76
C ALA A 300 -5.29 3.99 -16.43
N ALA A 301 -5.95 4.57 -17.43
CA ALA A 301 -7.06 5.49 -17.22
C ALA A 301 -8.25 4.75 -16.59
N VAL A 302 -8.61 3.58 -17.11
CA VAL A 302 -9.75 2.79 -16.63
C VAL A 302 -9.53 2.33 -15.19
N ILE A 303 -8.36 1.76 -14.86
CA ILE A 303 -8.07 1.24 -13.52
C ILE A 303 -8.00 2.37 -12.50
N ASN A 304 -7.33 3.49 -12.82
CA ASN A 304 -7.27 4.63 -11.91
C ASN A 304 -8.64 5.29 -11.70
N ALA A 305 -9.44 5.45 -12.77
CA ALA A 305 -10.80 5.98 -12.65
C ALA A 305 -11.71 5.05 -11.85
N ALA A 306 -11.62 3.74 -12.07
CA ALA A 306 -12.37 2.75 -11.31
C ALA A 306 -11.97 2.76 -9.83
N LEU A 307 -10.68 2.75 -9.51
CA LEU A 307 -10.20 2.83 -8.12
C LEU A 307 -10.60 4.15 -7.46
N LEU A 308 -10.54 5.29 -8.18
CA LEU A 308 -11.02 6.56 -7.68
C LEU A 308 -12.53 6.50 -7.37
N ALA A 309 -13.34 6.01 -8.30
CA ALA A 309 -14.77 5.84 -8.09
C ALA A 309 -15.09 4.94 -6.89
N LEU A 310 -14.37 3.82 -6.74
CA LEU A 310 -14.51 2.93 -5.59
C LEU A 310 -14.09 3.61 -4.27
N THR A 311 -13.00 4.39 -4.27
CA THR A 311 -12.60 5.13 -3.06
C THR A 311 -13.61 6.19 -2.64
N VAL A 312 -14.30 6.83 -3.59
CA VAL A 312 -15.39 7.78 -3.32
C VAL A 312 -16.64 7.05 -2.84
N PHE A 313 -16.99 5.93 -3.47
CA PHE A 313 -18.17 5.14 -3.12
C PHE A 313 -18.06 4.54 -1.71
N PHE A 314 -16.91 3.97 -1.36
CA PHE A 314 -16.66 3.38 -0.05
C PHE A 314 -16.22 4.39 1.02
N ASN A 315 -16.45 5.69 0.81
CA ASN A 315 -16.00 6.74 1.71
C ASN A 315 -16.46 6.53 3.17
N THR A 316 -17.71 6.13 3.36
CA THR A 316 -18.33 5.95 4.69
C THR A 316 -18.22 4.52 5.24
N SER A 317 -17.83 3.55 4.41
CA SER A 317 -17.94 2.11 4.72
C SER A 317 -16.57 1.43 4.84
N PHE A 318 -15.54 2.15 5.29
CA PHE A 318 -14.18 1.60 5.41
C PHE A 318 -14.13 0.32 6.25
N ARG A 319 -14.78 0.33 7.42
CA ARG A 319 -14.78 -0.82 8.34
C ARG A 319 -15.41 -2.07 7.71
N GLU A 320 -16.49 -1.90 6.97
CA GLU A 320 -17.17 -2.99 6.26
C GLU A 320 -16.27 -3.58 5.16
N VAL A 321 -15.58 -2.72 4.40
CA VAL A 321 -14.63 -3.17 3.37
C VAL A 321 -13.45 -3.91 3.99
N GLN A 322 -12.89 -3.39 5.08
CA GLN A 322 -11.81 -4.04 5.81
C GLN A 322 -12.23 -5.41 6.33
N GLN A 323 -13.39 -5.51 7.00
CA GLN A 323 -13.94 -6.79 7.49
C GLN A 323 -14.25 -7.76 6.35
N PHE A 324 -14.77 -7.27 5.23
CA PHE A 324 -15.01 -8.08 4.04
C PHE A 324 -13.70 -8.67 3.49
N CYS A 325 -12.65 -7.85 3.39
CA CYS A 325 -11.34 -8.29 2.93
C CYS A 325 -10.69 -9.31 3.88
N THR A 326 -10.74 -9.06 5.19
CA THR A 326 -10.06 -9.90 6.20
C THR A 326 -10.83 -11.15 6.60
N GLN A 327 -12.17 -11.14 6.57
CA GLN A 327 -12.97 -12.28 7.03
C GLN A 327 -13.57 -13.10 5.87
N ARG A 328 -13.98 -12.47 4.77
CA ARG A 328 -14.58 -13.18 3.64
C ARG A 328 -13.59 -13.46 2.52
N LEU A 329 -12.74 -12.51 2.16
CA LEU A 329 -11.80 -12.67 1.03
C LEU A 329 -10.41 -13.19 1.42
N TRP A 330 -10.18 -13.54 2.69
CA TRP A 330 -8.87 -13.98 3.17
C TRP A 330 -8.30 -15.15 2.34
N PHE A 331 -9.15 -16.10 1.93
CA PHE A 331 -8.75 -17.25 1.11
C PHE A 331 -8.33 -16.84 -0.31
N VAL A 332 -8.94 -15.81 -0.89
CA VAL A 332 -8.56 -15.29 -2.22
C VAL A 332 -7.17 -14.65 -2.11
N TYR A 333 -6.95 -13.82 -1.09
CA TYR A 333 -5.64 -13.22 -0.84
C TYR A 333 -4.58 -14.28 -0.58
N ALA A 334 -4.87 -15.28 0.27
CA ALA A 334 -3.94 -16.37 0.55
C ALA A 334 -3.64 -17.25 -0.68
N ALA A 335 -4.65 -17.55 -1.51
CA ALA A 335 -4.46 -18.32 -2.73
C ALA A 335 -3.57 -17.57 -3.73
N PHE A 336 -3.87 -16.30 -4.02
CA PHE A 336 -3.05 -15.53 -4.95
C PHE A 336 -1.65 -15.24 -4.39
N ALA A 337 -1.53 -14.90 -3.10
CA ALA A 337 -0.25 -14.56 -2.46
C ALA A 337 0.66 -15.78 -2.27
N TYR A 338 0.14 -16.95 -1.93
CA TYR A 338 0.97 -18.11 -1.55
C TYR A 338 0.84 -19.28 -2.52
N LEU A 339 -0.38 -19.65 -2.94
CA LEU A 339 -0.59 -20.82 -3.81
C LEU A 339 -0.05 -20.58 -5.22
N VAL A 340 -0.36 -19.43 -5.83
CA VAL A 340 0.05 -19.18 -7.24
C VAL A 340 1.56 -19.11 -7.42
N PRO A 341 2.34 -18.46 -6.54
CA PRO A 341 3.80 -18.54 -6.57
C PRO A 341 4.32 -19.98 -6.50
N VAL A 342 3.78 -20.80 -5.59
CA VAL A 342 4.18 -22.21 -5.48
C VAL A 342 3.84 -22.98 -6.76
N LEU A 343 2.66 -22.77 -7.33
CA LEU A 343 2.25 -23.37 -8.60
C LEU A 343 3.17 -22.95 -9.76
N ALA A 344 3.62 -21.68 -9.79
CA ALA A 344 4.52 -21.18 -10.81
C ALA A 344 5.89 -21.90 -10.81
N LEU A 345 6.30 -22.53 -9.70
CA LEU A 345 7.52 -23.34 -9.65
C LEU A 345 7.44 -24.62 -10.48
N PHE A 346 6.24 -25.17 -10.67
CA PHE A 346 6.01 -26.43 -11.38
C PHE A 346 5.92 -26.26 -12.91
N LEU A 347 5.90 -25.03 -13.41
CA LEU A 347 5.86 -24.75 -14.85
C LEU A 347 7.13 -25.27 -15.54
N LYS A 348 6.97 -25.88 -16.72
CA LYS A 348 8.07 -26.39 -17.55
C LYS A 348 8.93 -25.23 -17.99
N ARG A 349 10.24 -25.44 -17.95
CA ARG A 349 11.28 -24.41 -18.02
C ARG A 349 12.09 -24.59 -19.29
N GLU A 350 12.31 -23.53 -20.05
CA GLU A 350 13.44 -23.52 -20.99
C GLU A 350 14.75 -23.39 -20.21
N ARG A 351 15.67 -24.34 -20.45
CA ARG A 351 17.04 -24.22 -19.97
C ARG A 351 17.71 -23.06 -20.71
N PRO A 352 18.58 -22.27 -20.05
CA PRO A 352 19.38 -21.30 -20.78
C PRO A 352 20.19 -22.02 -21.86
N PRO A 353 20.26 -21.52 -23.11
CA PRO A 353 21.18 -22.08 -24.08
C PRO A 353 22.61 -21.94 -23.53
N HIS A 354 23.27 -23.08 -23.32
CA HIS A 354 24.73 -23.13 -23.25
C HIS A 354 25.23 -22.85 -24.68
N GLY A 355 25.97 -21.76 -24.85
CA GLY A 355 26.60 -21.42 -26.13
C GLY A 355 26.11 -20.09 -26.69
N GLY A 356 27.05 -19.17 -26.90
CA GLY A 356 26.79 -17.86 -27.50
C GLY A 356 26.28 -17.97 -28.94
N GLY A 357 25.39 -17.05 -29.30
CA GLY A 357 25.03 -16.79 -30.70
C GLY A 357 23.65 -17.27 -31.13
N SER A 358 22.57 -16.61 -30.67
CA SER A 358 21.30 -16.45 -31.44
C SER A 358 20.21 -15.66 -30.68
N ALA A 359 20.57 -14.58 -29.99
CA ALA A 359 19.58 -13.71 -29.34
C ALA A 359 18.79 -12.81 -30.31
N SER A 360 19.11 -12.82 -31.60
CA SER A 360 18.59 -11.89 -32.60
C SER A 360 17.25 -12.30 -33.23
N HIS A 361 16.90 -13.59 -33.25
CA HIS A 361 15.70 -14.06 -33.96
C HIS A 361 14.41 -14.09 -33.12
N LEU A 362 14.47 -14.23 -31.79
CA LEU A 362 13.28 -14.28 -30.93
C LEU A 362 12.76 -12.89 -30.53
N LEU A 363 13.63 -11.87 -30.45
CA LEU A 363 13.22 -10.48 -30.12
C LEU A 363 12.41 -9.80 -31.23
N LYS A 364 12.44 -10.30 -32.47
CA LYS A 364 11.70 -9.71 -33.60
C LYS A 364 10.21 -10.06 -33.59
N ARG A 365 9.79 -11.10 -32.83
CA ARG A 365 8.38 -11.49 -32.66
C ARG A 365 7.65 -10.73 -31.54
N GLU A 366 8.36 -9.94 -30.72
CA GLU A 366 7.78 -9.25 -29.55
C GLU A 366 7.21 -7.85 -29.86
N SER A 367 7.23 -7.40 -31.11
CA SER A 367 6.64 -6.12 -31.52
C SER A 367 5.21 -6.33 -32.02
N PRO A 368 4.20 -5.59 -31.52
CA PRO A 368 2.89 -5.57 -32.20
C PRO A 368 3.06 -5.00 -33.62
N PRO A 369 2.24 -5.42 -34.60
CA PRO A 369 2.36 -4.92 -35.96
C PRO A 369 2.19 -3.39 -35.96
N GLN A 370 3.26 -2.67 -36.32
CA GLN A 370 3.18 -1.25 -36.64
C GLN A 370 2.56 -1.13 -38.04
N GLY A 371 1.22 -1.10 -38.07
CA GLY A 371 0.47 -0.65 -39.23
C GLY A 371 0.66 0.86 -39.42
N ALA A 372 0.95 1.23 -40.67
CA ALA A 372 1.31 2.57 -41.13
C ALA A 372 0.29 3.66 -40.79
N GLY A 373 0.80 4.85 -40.45
CA GLY A 373 0.01 6.05 -40.21
C GLY A 373 0.84 7.14 -39.52
N ARG A 374 1.83 7.68 -40.24
CA ARG A 374 2.62 8.84 -39.78
C ARG A 374 1.69 10.02 -39.50
N ARG A 375 1.63 10.48 -38.25
CA ARG A 375 1.42 11.89 -37.91
C ARG A 375 2.43 12.26 -36.82
N PRO A 376 3.27 13.29 -37.01
CA PRO A 376 4.20 13.71 -35.96
C PRO A 376 3.42 14.34 -34.79
N PRO A 377 3.93 14.24 -33.55
CA PRO A 377 3.33 14.92 -32.42
C PRO A 377 3.50 16.43 -32.58
N LEU A 378 2.40 17.14 -32.35
CA LEU A 378 2.24 18.59 -32.41
C LEU A 378 2.93 19.24 -31.19
N PHE A 379 4.27 19.23 -31.16
CA PHE A 379 5.09 19.99 -30.19
C PHE A 379 6.48 20.23 -30.79
N SER A 380 6.52 20.95 -31.91
CA SER A 380 7.73 21.53 -32.48
C SER A 380 7.38 22.79 -33.25
N ILE A 381 6.72 23.73 -32.57
CA ILE A 381 6.68 25.14 -32.97
C ILE A 381 7.22 25.90 -31.77
N PHE A 382 8.54 26.01 -31.71
CA PHE A 382 9.32 27.17 -31.26
C PHE A 382 10.79 26.73 -31.14
N LYS A 383 11.67 27.55 -31.74
CA LYS A 383 13.13 27.40 -31.89
C LYS A 383 13.62 26.47 -33.01
N LYS A 384 13.82 27.04 -34.21
CA LYS A 384 15.15 27.08 -34.88
C LYS A 384 15.17 28.01 -36.12
N LYS A 385 15.71 29.23 -35.94
CA LYS A 385 16.37 30.13 -36.92
C LYS A 385 16.69 31.40 -36.10
N GLU A 386 17.90 31.92 -35.97
CA GLU A 386 19.02 32.05 -36.91
C GLU A 386 20.39 31.90 -36.23
N SER A 387 21.42 31.79 -37.07
CA SER A 387 22.83 31.56 -36.77
C SER A 387 23.66 32.84 -36.70
N HIS A 388 24.86 32.69 -36.11
CA HIS A 388 26.10 33.47 -36.24
C HIS A 388 26.29 34.78 -35.42
N ALA A 389 27.39 34.78 -34.65
CA ALA A 389 28.02 35.87 -33.88
C ALA A 389 28.96 36.72 -34.79
N PRO A 390 29.83 37.66 -34.32
CA PRO A 390 30.04 38.27 -32.98
C PRO A 390 30.22 39.83 -33.00
N CYS A 391 30.48 40.43 -31.81
CA CYS A 391 31.30 41.64 -31.52
C CYS A 391 30.66 42.79 -30.69
N ARG A 392 31.40 43.12 -29.61
CA ARG A 392 31.67 44.43 -28.95
C ARG A 392 30.56 45.51 -28.83
N GLY A 393 30.39 46.00 -27.59
CA GLY A 393 30.33 47.46 -27.33
C GLY A 393 29.24 48.01 -26.41
N LYS A 394 29.64 48.38 -25.19
CA LYS A 394 29.27 49.56 -24.35
C LYS A 394 27.81 50.09 -24.25
N ARG A 395 27.41 50.21 -22.96
CA ARG A 395 26.81 51.37 -22.24
C ARG A 395 25.29 51.71 -22.31
N HIS A 396 24.74 51.75 -21.08
CA HIS A 396 23.83 52.73 -20.44
C HIS A 396 22.34 52.89 -20.81
N GLY A 397 21.53 53.03 -19.75
CA GLY A 397 20.33 53.91 -19.67
C GLY A 397 19.02 53.16 -19.37
N ARG A 398 18.63 53.00 -18.10
CA ARG A 398 17.70 53.85 -17.31
C ARG A 398 16.19 53.72 -17.66
N ARG A 399 15.45 53.40 -16.59
CA ARG A 399 14.11 53.89 -16.17
C ARG A 399 12.84 53.15 -16.66
N ALA A 400 12.13 52.59 -15.68
CA ALA A 400 10.66 52.45 -15.59
C ALA A 400 9.98 53.86 -15.56
N PRO A 401 8.63 54.07 -15.55
CA PRO A 401 7.69 53.39 -14.63
C PRO A 401 6.15 53.40 -14.97
N LEU A 402 5.34 52.98 -13.97
CA LEU A 402 3.94 53.34 -13.63
C LEU A 402 2.76 52.65 -14.40
N LEU A 403 1.92 51.84 -13.70
CA LEU A 403 0.59 52.16 -13.07
C LEU A 403 -0.54 52.35 -14.12
N SER A 404 -1.81 51.96 -13.99
CA SER A 404 -2.66 51.28 -12.99
C SER A 404 -4.14 51.33 -13.48
N ILE A 405 -5.04 50.55 -12.84
CA ILE A 405 -6.51 50.77 -12.70
C ILE A 405 -7.45 50.40 -13.89
N PHE A 406 -8.38 49.44 -13.65
CA PHE A 406 -9.88 49.59 -13.67
C PHE A 406 -10.53 48.20 -13.45
N LYS A 407 -11.10 47.87 -12.27
CA LYS A 407 -12.48 48.10 -11.77
C LYS A 407 -13.56 47.11 -12.27
N ARG A 408 -13.83 46.10 -11.43
CA ARG A 408 -15.12 45.64 -10.86
C ARG A 408 -16.43 45.85 -11.66
N LYS A 409 -17.21 44.76 -11.85
CA LYS A 409 -18.68 44.78 -11.86
C LYS A 409 -19.25 43.43 -11.39
N GLU A 410 -19.91 43.44 -10.23
CA GLU A 410 -20.88 42.44 -9.79
C GLU A 410 -22.28 42.86 -10.27
N ALA A 411 -23.17 41.89 -10.55
CA ALA A 411 -24.61 42.06 -10.36
C ALA A 411 -25.32 40.69 -10.21
N HIS A 412 -25.94 40.51 -9.05
CA HIS A 412 -26.96 39.51 -8.72
C HIS A 412 -28.31 39.88 -9.36
N LYS A 413 -29.14 38.89 -9.74
CA LYS A 413 -30.42 38.52 -9.07
C LYS A 413 -31.24 37.44 -9.83
N PRO A 414 -32.28 36.83 -9.20
CA PRO A 414 -32.68 35.43 -9.36
C PRO A 414 -34.05 35.23 -10.03
N GLN A 415 -34.46 33.98 -10.33
CA GLN A 415 -35.81 33.48 -10.00
C GLN A 415 -36.03 31.98 -10.19
N ARG A 416 -36.93 31.46 -9.34
CA ARG A 416 -37.47 30.10 -9.20
C ARG A 416 -38.34 29.67 -10.39
N GLY A 417 -38.42 28.36 -10.63
CA GLY A 417 -39.48 27.71 -11.42
C GLY A 417 -39.57 26.19 -11.18
N ARG A 418 -40.71 25.74 -10.65
CA ARG A 418 -41.09 24.39 -10.15
C ARG A 418 -41.06 23.27 -11.21
N ARG A 419 -40.87 22.01 -10.77
CA ARG A 419 -41.86 20.88 -10.73
C ARG A 419 -41.16 19.54 -10.38
N HIS A 420 -41.51 18.95 -9.22
CA HIS A 420 -42.29 17.71 -9.02
C HIS A 420 -41.62 16.39 -9.41
N GLY A 421 -41.51 15.46 -8.45
CA GLY A 421 -41.22 14.04 -8.74
C GLY A 421 -40.96 13.19 -7.49
N ARG A 422 -42.03 12.57 -6.98
CA ARG A 422 -42.11 11.60 -5.87
C ARG A 422 -40.99 10.55 -5.81
N ARG A 423 -40.55 10.19 -4.59
CA ARG A 423 -40.76 8.86 -3.95
C ARG A 423 -40.22 8.88 -2.51
N ALA A 424 -41.05 8.42 -1.57
CA ALA A 424 -40.75 8.25 -0.15
C ALA A 424 -40.28 6.79 0.13
N PRO A 425 -40.31 6.28 1.38
CA PRO A 425 -39.17 6.12 2.29
C PRO A 425 -38.83 4.64 2.57
N PHE A 426 -37.68 4.31 3.16
CA PHE A 426 -37.55 3.06 3.93
C PHE A 426 -36.47 3.19 5.01
N LEU A 427 -36.91 3.50 6.22
CA LEU A 427 -36.16 3.41 7.47
C LEU A 427 -37.15 2.83 8.48
N SER A 428 -37.06 1.53 8.77
CA SER A 428 -37.69 0.87 9.94
C SER A 428 -37.66 -0.67 9.95
N ILE A 429 -36.51 -1.34 9.82
CA ILE A 429 -36.34 -2.73 10.34
C ILE A 429 -34.83 -2.87 10.65
N PHE A 430 -34.32 -2.60 11.85
CA PHE A 430 -34.20 -3.52 12.97
C PHE A 430 -33.94 -2.71 14.24
N LYS A 431 -34.96 -2.53 15.08
CA LYS A 431 -34.81 -2.08 16.47
C LYS A 431 -35.92 -2.70 17.30
N LYS A 432 -35.78 -3.99 17.63
CA LYS A 432 -36.55 -4.66 18.71
C LYS A 432 -35.92 -6.02 19.05
N LYS A 433 -35.84 -6.31 20.36
CA LYS A 433 -35.09 -7.37 21.08
C LYS A 433 -33.64 -6.96 21.33
N GLU A 434 -33.18 -6.67 22.54
CA GLU A 434 -33.60 -7.12 23.88
C GLU A 434 -33.36 -6.03 24.93
N ALA A 435 -34.38 -5.76 25.75
CA ALA A 435 -34.24 -5.19 27.07
C ALA A 435 -35.42 -5.67 27.92
N HIS A 436 -35.12 -6.45 28.97
CA HIS A 436 -35.82 -6.65 30.27
C HIS A 436 -35.26 -7.97 30.86
N ALA A 437 -34.22 -7.91 31.73
CA ALA A 437 -34.26 -7.74 33.20
C ALA A 437 -34.59 -9.07 33.95
N PRO A 438 -34.21 -9.29 35.24
CA PRO A 438 -33.84 -8.28 36.23
C PRO A 438 -32.69 -8.62 37.23
N GLN A 439 -32.28 -7.57 37.95
CA GLN A 439 -31.72 -7.67 39.30
C GLN A 439 -32.67 -8.45 40.23
N ARG A 440 -32.12 -9.39 41.01
CA ARG A 440 -32.71 -9.84 42.27
C ARG A 440 -31.63 -9.84 43.34
N GLY A 441 -31.72 -8.87 44.25
CA GLY A 441 -31.21 -9.01 45.61
C GLY A 441 -32.36 -9.40 46.54
N ARG A 442 -32.16 -10.41 47.39
CA ARG A 442 -32.62 -10.51 48.79
C ARG A 442 -32.46 -11.94 49.31
N GLY A 443 -31.93 -12.06 50.53
CA GLY A 443 -32.44 -13.04 51.49
C GLY A 443 -31.44 -14.04 52.05
N ARG A 444 -30.80 -13.65 53.15
CA ARG A 444 -30.42 -14.46 54.33
C ARG A 444 -30.82 -15.95 54.32
N THR A 445 -29.85 -16.81 54.60
CA THR A 445 -30.04 -17.91 55.55
C THR A 445 -28.88 -17.97 56.53
N GLU A 446 -29.23 -17.60 57.75
CA GLU A 446 -28.55 -17.81 59.01
C GLU A 446 -28.53 -19.32 59.32
N LYS A 447 -27.35 -19.91 59.56
CA LYS A 447 -27.23 -21.14 60.34
C LYS A 447 -26.11 -20.98 61.38
N ARG A 448 -26.57 -20.88 62.62
CA ARG A 448 -25.86 -21.04 63.88
C ARG A 448 -24.91 -22.25 63.86
N ALA A 449 -23.71 -22.04 64.39
CA ALA A 449 -23.03 -23.01 65.24
C ALA A 449 -22.50 -22.28 66.49
N ARG A 450 -23.23 -22.45 67.62
CA ARG A 450 -22.67 -22.42 68.99
C ARG A 450 -21.76 -23.66 69.11
N GLY A 451 -20.67 -23.75 69.85
CA GLY A 451 -20.06 -22.95 70.91
C GLY A 451 -18.92 -23.77 71.56
N ARG A 452 -18.39 -23.26 72.69
CA ARG A 452 -17.23 -23.69 73.52
C ARG A 452 -15.93 -22.97 73.12
N GLY A 453 -15.24 -22.18 73.96
CA GLY A 453 -15.28 -21.99 75.41
C GLY A 453 -13.93 -22.38 76.02
N ARG A 454 -13.39 -21.51 76.88
CA ARG A 454 -12.18 -21.60 77.77
C ARG A 454 -10.89 -21.00 77.17
N ARG A 455 -10.37 -19.88 77.73
CA ARG A 455 -9.60 -19.70 78.99
C ARG A 455 -8.25 -20.42 79.00
N HIS A 456 -7.17 -19.63 78.94
CA HIS A 456 -5.91 -19.66 79.71
C HIS A 456 -4.70 -19.33 78.84
N GLY A 457 -3.81 -18.49 79.36
CA GLY A 457 -2.51 -18.12 78.80
C GLY A 457 -2.33 -16.62 78.80
#